data_AF-A0AA90U4G0-F1
#
_entry.id   AF-A0AA90U4G0-F1
#
_cell.length_a   1.000
_cell.length_b   1.000
_cell.length_c   1.000
_cell.angle_alpha   90.00
_cell.angle_beta   90.00
_cell.angle_gamma   90.00
#
_symmetry.space_group_name_H-M   'P 1'
#
loop_
_entity.id
_entity.type
_entity.pdbx_description
1 polymer ?
#
loop_
_entity_poly.entity_id
_entity_poly.type
_entity_poly.pdbx_seq_one_letter_code
_entity_poly.pdbx_strand_id
1 'polypeptide(L)'
;SYALQFCLLRESPPGAIPVCRISSEKDAFSLLGSIKAAMVDCGLQHGLAIIENETIYSKYFSISLDLGIFPAQDLKGQKLSNDETKEMLKYRQFPKRMKRDRVSMMADIMSFLYEESGSITSIIYRCNLNYQTAIGLLDELLEKKYVAMIYNRNKPVYSLTKDGLDALRSIRKFIGT
;
A
#
# COMPACT_ATOMS: atom_id res chain seq x y z
N SER A 1 34.38 9.06 9.13
CA SER A 1 33.70 10.35 9.38
C SER A 1 32.90 10.74 8.17
N TYR A 2 31.60 10.49 8.18
CA TYR A 2 30.68 11.04 7.17
C TYR A 2 30.04 12.26 7.79
N ALA A 3 30.37 13.44 7.25
CA ALA A 3 29.77 14.70 7.66
C ALA A 3 28.32 14.73 7.15
N LEU A 4 27.36 14.38 8.01
CA LEU A 4 25.96 14.73 7.82
C LEU A 4 25.87 16.24 7.93
N GLN A 5 25.72 16.91 6.80
CA GLN A 5 25.44 18.34 6.75
C GLN A 5 24.00 18.54 7.23
N PHE A 6 23.85 18.65 8.56
CA PHE A 6 22.65 19.18 9.19
C PHE A 6 22.47 20.61 8.70
N CYS A 7 21.56 20.82 7.76
CA CYS A 7 20.99 22.15 7.55
C CYS A 7 20.29 22.54 8.85
N LEU A 8 20.97 23.35 9.66
CA LEU A 8 20.43 23.93 10.87
C LEU A 8 19.15 24.69 10.51
N LEU A 9 18.03 24.12 10.97
CA LEU A 9 16.73 24.75 11.12
C LEU A 9 16.85 25.97 12.05
N ARG A 10 17.34 27.10 11.54
CA ARG A 10 17.27 28.36 12.29
C ARG A 10 16.27 29.38 11.75
N GLU A 11 15.78 29.20 10.53
CA GLU A 11 14.79 30.12 9.94
C GLU A 11 13.80 29.41 9.00
N SER A 12 13.21 28.29 9.43
CA SER A 12 12.05 27.74 8.71
C SER A 12 10.76 28.33 9.29
N PRO A 13 9.88 28.88 8.44
CA PRO A 13 8.62 29.45 8.89
C PRO A 13 7.74 28.37 9.55
N PRO A 14 6.90 28.74 10.53
CA PRO A 14 5.97 27.80 11.15
C PRO A 14 5.07 27.18 10.07
N GLY A 15 5.18 25.86 9.90
CA GLY A 15 4.42 25.09 8.90
C GLY A 15 5.25 24.39 7.82
N ALA A 16 6.57 24.57 7.76
CA ALA A 16 7.41 23.83 6.83
C ALA A 16 7.63 22.38 7.30
N ILE A 17 7.19 21.40 6.50
CA ILE A 17 7.50 19.98 6.73
C ILE A 17 8.83 19.67 6.03
N PRO A 18 9.90 19.31 6.78
CA PRO A 18 11.16 18.92 6.16
C PRO A 18 10.99 17.57 5.44
N VAL A 19 11.26 17.54 4.14
CA VAL A 19 11.29 16.31 3.35
C VAL A 19 12.73 15.88 3.16
N CYS A 20 13.15 14.81 3.84
CA CYS A 20 14.46 14.22 3.66
C CYS A 20 14.37 13.11 2.60
N ARG A 21 15.20 13.17 1.55
CA ARG A 21 15.43 12.01 0.67
C ARG A 21 16.49 11.12 1.31
N ILE A 22 16.13 9.87 1.58
CA ILE A 22 17.04 8.87 2.15
C ILE A 22 17.47 7.94 1.01
N SER A 23 18.79 7.82 0.82
CA SER A 23 19.38 7.09 -0.32
C SER A 23 19.71 5.62 0.00
N SER A 24 19.61 5.21 1.27
CA SER A 24 20.03 3.89 1.76
C SER A 24 19.21 3.43 2.96
N GLU A 25 18.88 2.14 3.02
CA GLU A 25 18.07 1.51 4.07
C GLU A 25 18.73 1.60 5.45
N LYS A 26 20.07 1.54 5.51
CA LYS A 26 20.82 1.70 6.77
C LYS A 26 20.69 3.09 7.36
N ASP A 27 20.52 4.09 6.51
CA ASP A 27 20.39 5.49 6.93
C ASP A 27 18.97 5.77 7.44
N ALA A 28 17.96 5.06 6.93
CA ALA A 28 16.58 5.16 7.39
C ALA A 28 16.43 4.73 8.86
N PHE A 29 17.10 3.64 9.27
CA PHE A 29 17.08 3.17 10.66
C PHE A 29 17.77 4.16 11.62
N SER A 30 18.89 4.76 11.22
CA SER A 30 19.56 5.78 12.02
C SER A 30 18.72 7.06 12.16
N LEU A 31 18.03 7.45 11.09
CA LEU A 31 17.12 8.59 11.10
C LEU A 31 15.91 8.34 12.01
N LEU A 32 15.30 7.15 11.93
CA LEU A 32 14.20 6.75 12.82
C LEU A 32 14.60 6.76 14.28
N GLY A 33 15.81 6.30 14.62
CA GLY A 33 16.35 6.38 15.98
C GLY A 33 16.48 7.82 16.48
N SER A 34 16.96 8.72 15.62
CA SER A 34 17.13 10.14 15.94
C SER A 34 15.78 10.86 16.11
N ILE A 35 14.80 10.55 15.26
CA ILE A 35 13.44 11.08 15.36
C ILE A 35 12.76 10.57 16.64
N LYS A 36 12.93 9.28 16.97
CA LYS A 36 12.37 8.69 18.19
C LYS A 36 12.92 9.38 19.44
N ALA A 37 14.23 9.66 19.49
CA ALA A 37 14.86 10.40 20.57
C ALA A 37 14.31 11.83 20.69
N ALA A 38 14.22 12.57 19.57
CA ALA A 38 13.70 13.93 19.57
C ALA A 38 12.22 14.02 19.99
N MET A 39 11.39 13.03 19.62
CA MET A 39 9.97 13.00 20.02
C MET A 39 9.78 12.73 21.51
N VAL A 40 10.67 11.94 22.13
CA VAL A 40 10.69 11.73 23.59
C VAL A 40 11.04 13.02 24.31
N ASP A 41 12.03 13.76 23.83
CA ASP A 41 12.45 15.04 24.43
C ASP A 41 11.35 16.13 24.32
N CYS A 42 10.50 16.07 23.29
CA CYS A 42 9.36 16.98 23.13
C CYS A 42 8.09 16.56 23.90
N GLY A 43 8.10 15.47 24.68
CA GLY A 43 6.95 15.03 25.48
C GLY A 43 5.77 14.47 24.67
N LEU A 44 5.98 14.13 23.38
CA LEU A 44 4.96 13.62 22.46
C LEU A 44 4.79 12.10 22.61
N GLN A 45 4.32 11.64 23.77
CA GLN A 45 4.19 10.20 24.06
C GLN A 45 3.14 9.48 23.19
N HIS A 46 2.12 10.19 22.69
CA HIS A 46 1.07 9.58 21.86
C HIS A 46 1.50 9.23 20.42
N GLY A 47 2.58 9.83 19.89
CA GLY A 47 3.06 9.53 18.53
C GLY A 47 3.91 8.26 18.42
N LEU A 48 4.50 7.81 19.53
CA LEU A 48 5.41 6.66 19.58
C LEU A 48 4.70 5.32 19.36
N ALA A 49 3.43 5.20 19.77
CA ALA A 49 2.66 3.96 19.70
C ALA A 49 2.33 3.53 18.26
N ILE A 50 2.37 4.45 17.29
CA ILE A 50 2.09 4.15 15.87
C ILE A 50 3.29 3.45 15.22
N ILE A 51 4.51 3.75 15.66
CA ILE A 51 5.74 3.25 15.02
C ILE A 51 6.06 1.81 15.47
N GLU A 52 5.68 1.42 16.67
CA GLU A 52 6.05 0.09 17.22
C GLU A 52 5.23 -1.06 16.63
N ASN A 53 4.00 -0.82 16.17
CA ASN A 53 3.13 -1.87 15.62
C ASN A 53 3.35 -2.19 14.11
N GLU A 54 4.10 -1.35 13.37
CA GLU A 54 4.28 -1.53 11.92
C GLU A 54 5.61 -2.22 11.53
N THR A 55 6.48 -2.52 12.49
CA THR A 55 7.81 -3.10 12.22
C THR A 55 7.81 -4.56 11.74
N ILE A 56 6.64 -5.20 11.61
CA ILE A 56 6.53 -6.59 11.11
C ILE A 56 6.30 -6.68 9.59
N TYR A 57 5.99 -5.58 8.89
CA TYR A 57 5.68 -5.62 7.44
C TYR A 57 6.69 -4.86 6.57
N SER A 58 8.00 -5.04 6.80
CA SER A 58 9.04 -4.30 6.06
C SER A 58 9.46 -4.87 4.70
N LYS A 59 8.76 -5.86 4.11
CA LYS A 59 9.18 -6.41 2.79
C LYS A 59 8.39 -5.92 1.57
N TYR A 60 7.23 -5.28 1.74
CA TYR A 60 6.41 -4.79 0.61
C TYR A 60 5.61 -3.52 0.90
N PHE A 61 6.07 -2.68 1.83
CA PHE A 61 5.30 -1.50 2.21
C PHE A 61 5.97 -0.22 1.73
N SER A 62 5.58 0.22 0.54
CA SER A 62 5.61 1.65 0.20
C SER A 62 4.59 2.34 1.10
N ILE A 63 5.03 2.82 2.26
CA ILE A 63 4.21 3.67 3.13
C ILE A 63 3.93 4.95 2.34
N SER A 64 2.78 5.02 1.67
CA SER A 64 2.12 6.31 1.43
C SER A 64 1.44 6.66 2.74
N LEU A 65 2.16 7.41 3.59
CA LEU A 65 1.58 8.11 4.72
C LEU A 65 0.63 9.16 4.13
N ASP A 66 -0.62 8.77 3.88
CA ASP A 66 -1.75 9.68 3.75
C ASP A 66 -2.00 10.30 5.14
N LEU A 67 -1.07 11.13 5.60
CA LEU A 67 -1.34 12.06 6.68
C LEU A 67 -2.38 13.03 6.15
N GLY A 68 -3.52 13.01 6.83
CA GLY A 68 -4.74 13.70 6.44
C GLY A 68 -4.51 15.12 5.97
N ILE A 69 -5.33 15.49 5.00
CA ILE A 69 -5.60 16.85 4.56
C ILE A 69 -5.86 17.69 5.82
N PHE A 70 -4.84 18.41 6.29
CA PHE A 70 -5.02 19.45 7.28
C PHE A 70 -5.86 20.56 6.63
N PRO A 71 -6.86 21.12 7.32
CA PRO A 71 -7.57 22.28 6.82
C PRO A 71 -6.55 23.40 6.63
N ALA A 72 -6.46 23.90 5.40
CA ALA A 72 -5.65 25.05 5.03
C ALA A 72 -6.03 26.22 5.96
N GLN A 73 -5.18 26.50 6.96
CA GLN A 73 -5.33 27.72 7.73
C GLN A 73 -4.86 28.88 6.85
N ASP A 74 -5.84 29.71 6.51
CA ASP A 74 -5.78 31.11 6.07
C ASP A 74 -4.38 31.72 5.88
N LEU A 75 -3.75 31.43 4.74
CA LEU A 75 -2.80 32.35 4.10
C LEU A 75 -3.60 33.33 3.23
N LYS A 76 -4.30 34.26 3.88
CA LYS A 76 -4.84 35.45 3.21
C LYS A 76 -3.68 36.38 2.86
N GLY A 77 -3.37 36.55 1.58
CA GLY A 77 -2.67 37.77 1.15
C GLY A 77 -1.62 37.70 0.06
N GLN A 78 -1.51 36.64 -0.74
CA GLN A 78 -0.82 36.73 -2.03
C GLN A 78 -1.74 36.25 -3.15
N LYS A 79 -2.23 37.21 -3.95
CA LYS A 79 -2.79 36.93 -5.28
C LYS A 79 -1.63 36.49 -6.17
N LEU A 80 -1.27 35.20 -6.10
CA LEU A 80 -0.46 34.59 -7.15
C LEU A 80 -1.24 34.71 -8.46
N SER A 81 -0.57 35.18 -9.50
CA SER A 81 -1.17 35.39 -10.81
C SER A 81 -1.84 34.10 -11.31
N ASN A 82 -3.03 34.22 -11.91
CA ASN A 82 -3.83 33.08 -12.38
C ASN A 82 -3.16 32.27 -13.50
N ASP A 83 -2.01 32.72 -14.02
CA ASP A 83 -1.34 32.11 -15.17
C ASP A 83 -0.30 31.05 -14.75
N GLU A 84 0.41 31.21 -13.62
CA GLU A 84 1.42 30.24 -13.17
C GLU A 84 0.79 28.95 -12.57
N THR A 85 -0.41 29.05 -12.02
CA THR A 85 -1.14 27.90 -11.43
C THR A 85 -1.71 26.94 -12.48
N LYS A 86 -2.00 27.42 -13.69
CA LYS A 86 -2.43 26.55 -14.81
C LYS A 86 -1.30 25.69 -15.35
N GLU A 87 -0.06 26.19 -15.31
CA GLU A 87 1.10 25.47 -15.84
C GLU A 87 1.53 24.34 -14.91
N MET A 88 1.47 24.53 -13.59
CA MET A 88 1.78 23.49 -12.60
C MET A 88 0.77 22.32 -12.59
N LEU A 89 -0.48 22.53 -13.00
CA LEU A 89 -1.50 21.48 -13.07
C LEU A 89 -1.37 20.58 -14.31
N LYS A 90 -0.62 21.00 -15.34
CA LYS A 90 -0.46 20.24 -16.59
C LYS A 90 0.42 18.99 -16.44
N TYR A 91 1.28 18.95 -15.43
CA TYR A 91 2.25 17.86 -15.20
C TYR A 91 1.83 16.83 -14.13
N ARG A 92 0.72 17.02 -13.42
CA ARG A 92 0.13 15.97 -12.55
C ARG A 92 -0.72 14.99 -13.34
N GLN A 93 -0.25 14.56 -14.51
CA GLN A 93 -0.82 13.38 -15.16
C GLN A 93 -0.30 12.16 -14.43
N PHE A 94 -0.96 11.80 -13.34
CA PHE A 94 -0.73 10.50 -12.70
C PHE A 94 -0.96 9.43 -13.77
N PRO A 95 -0.04 8.47 -13.94
CA PRO A 95 -0.22 7.40 -14.91
C PRO A 95 -1.57 6.76 -14.64
N LYS A 96 -2.43 6.76 -15.66
CA LYS A 96 -3.79 6.24 -15.59
C LYS A 96 -3.67 4.78 -15.17
N ARG A 97 -4.03 4.47 -13.92
CA ARG A 97 -3.93 3.10 -13.38
C ARG A 97 -4.67 2.18 -14.34
N MET A 98 -3.95 1.31 -15.03
CA MET A 98 -4.58 0.33 -15.91
C MET A 98 -5.51 -0.53 -15.06
N LYS A 99 -6.76 -0.64 -15.50
CA LYS A 99 -7.74 -1.47 -14.83
C LYS A 99 -7.29 -2.92 -14.97
N ARG A 100 -7.22 -3.66 -13.86
CA ARG A 100 -6.86 -5.07 -13.90
C ARG A 100 -7.95 -5.87 -14.62
N ASP A 101 -7.52 -6.74 -15.51
CA ASP A 101 -8.41 -7.61 -16.25
C ASP A 101 -9.01 -8.68 -15.35
N ARG A 102 -10.27 -9.04 -15.61
CA ARG A 102 -11.01 -10.05 -14.82
C ARG A 102 -10.27 -11.39 -14.78
N VAL A 103 -9.71 -11.81 -15.92
CA VAL A 103 -8.96 -13.06 -16.06
C VAL A 103 -7.67 -13.04 -15.23
N SER A 104 -6.95 -11.93 -15.21
CA SER A 104 -5.76 -11.75 -14.36
C SER A 104 -6.14 -11.84 -12.88
N MET A 105 -7.22 -11.18 -12.46
CA MET A 105 -7.67 -11.27 -11.07
C MET A 105 -8.05 -12.69 -10.66
N MET A 106 -8.72 -13.46 -11.52
CA MET A 106 -9.00 -14.88 -11.27
C MET A 106 -7.72 -15.72 -11.19
N ALA A 107 -6.77 -15.48 -12.08
CA ALA A 107 -5.49 -16.19 -12.09
C ALA A 107 -4.70 -15.91 -10.79
N ASP A 108 -4.77 -14.70 -10.26
CA ASP A 108 -4.12 -14.33 -9.00
C ASP A 108 -4.78 -15.03 -7.81
N ILE A 109 -6.12 -15.09 -7.75
CA ILE A 109 -6.83 -15.84 -6.70
C ILE A 109 -6.48 -17.32 -6.77
N MET A 110 -6.53 -17.94 -7.95
CA MET A 110 -6.21 -19.35 -8.11
C MET A 110 -4.74 -19.66 -7.83
N SER A 111 -3.83 -18.75 -8.17
CA SER A 111 -2.39 -18.89 -7.85
C SER A 111 -2.14 -18.82 -6.35
N PHE A 112 -2.82 -17.91 -5.66
CA PHE A 112 -2.77 -17.84 -4.20
C PHE A 112 -3.30 -19.13 -3.55
N LEU A 113 -4.46 -19.61 -4.01
CA LEU A 113 -5.09 -20.83 -3.49
C LEU A 113 -4.34 -22.12 -3.83
N TYR A 114 -3.46 -22.08 -4.82
CA TYR A 114 -2.55 -23.18 -5.13
C TYR A 114 -1.44 -23.32 -4.08
N GLU A 115 -0.95 -22.20 -3.55
CA GLU A 115 0.11 -22.18 -2.53
C GLU A 115 -0.46 -22.50 -1.14
N GLU A 116 -1.59 -21.87 -0.78
CA GLU A 116 -2.22 -22.05 0.52
C GLU A 116 -3.75 -21.92 0.47
N SER A 117 -4.45 -22.69 1.31
CA SER A 117 -5.88 -22.49 1.51
C SER A 117 -6.13 -21.23 2.32
N GLY A 118 -7.07 -20.38 1.90
CA GLY A 118 -7.23 -19.04 2.47
C GLY A 118 -8.67 -18.66 2.79
N SER A 119 -8.84 -17.77 3.78
CA SER A 119 -10.12 -17.10 4.01
C SER A 119 -10.35 -16.01 2.95
N ILE A 120 -11.60 -15.55 2.80
CA ILE A 120 -11.91 -14.43 1.90
C ILE A 120 -11.06 -13.19 2.18
N THR A 121 -10.81 -12.90 3.46
CA THR A 121 -9.97 -11.79 3.91
C THR A 121 -8.54 -11.93 3.42
N SER A 122 -7.97 -13.13 3.51
CA SER A 122 -6.61 -13.42 3.01
C SER A 122 -6.52 -13.18 1.49
N ILE A 123 -7.54 -13.61 0.74
CA ILE A 123 -7.63 -13.44 -0.71
C ILE A 123 -7.69 -11.95 -1.08
N ILE A 124 -8.52 -11.17 -0.40
CA ILE A 124 -8.69 -9.72 -0.62
C ILE A 124 -7.35 -9.00 -0.46
N TYR A 125 -6.64 -9.26 0.64
CA TYR A 125 -5.37 -8.60 0.92
C TYR A 125 -4.25 -9.05 -0.03
N ARG A 126 -4.15 -10.35 -0.32
CA ARG A 126 -3.09 -10.90 -1.18
C ARG A 126 -3.26 -10.54 -2.64
N CYS A 127 -4.49 -10.60 -3.14
CA CYS A 127 -4.80 -10.29 -4.52
C CYS A 127 -5.09 -8.80 -4.75
N ASN A 128 -5.08 -7.95 -3.70
CA ASN A 128 -5.43 -6.53 -3.75
C ASN A 128 -6.77 -6.28 -4.47
N LEU A 129 -7.83 -6.94 -3.98
CA LEU A 129 -9.17 -6.88 -4.56
C LEU A 129 -10.12 -6.12 -3.62
N ASN A 130 -11.17 -5.53 -4.18
CA ASN A 130 -12.31 -5.08 -3.38
C ASN A 130 -13.14 -6.31 -2.95
N TYR A 131 -13.76 -6.27 -1.77
CA TYR A 131 -14.63 -7.33 -1.23
C TYR A 131 -15.72 -7.77 -2.22
N GLN A 132 -16.43 -6.81 -2.82
CA GLN A 132 -17.48 -7.09 -3.81
C GLN A 132 -16.94 -7.84 -5.04
N THR A 133 -15.77 -7.43 -5.52
CA THR A 133 -15.11 -8.10 -6.65
C THR A 133 -14.64 -9.49 -6.24
N ALA A 134 -14.07 -9.65 -5.04
CA ALA A 134 -13.58 -10.93 -4.55
C ALA A 134 -14.71 -11.96 -4.41
N ILE A 135 -15.86 -11.57 -3.85
CA ILE A 135 -17.06 -12.44 -3.78
C ILE A 135 -17.51 -12.84 -5.17
N GLY A 136 -17.75 -11.87 -6.06
CA GLY A 136 -18.25 -12.18 -7.40
C GLY A 136 -17.32 -13.06 -8.22
N LEU A 137 -16.00 -12.98 -7.99
CA LEU A 137 -15.02 -13.88 -8.60
C LEU A 137 -15.01 -15.25 -7.91
N LEU A 138 -15.09 -15.31 -6.59
CA LEU A 138 -15.12 -16.56 -5.84
C LEU A 138 -16.38 -17.38 -6.14
N ASP A 139 -17.55 -16.74 -6.21
CA ASP A 139 -18.80 -17.41 -6.55
C ASP A 139 -18.73 -18.05 -7.95
N GLU A 140 -18.16 -17.34 -8.93
CA GLU A 140 -17.95 -17.89 -10.27
C GLU A 140 -16.96 -19.07 -10.26
N LEU A 141 -15.89 -19.00 -9.46
CA LEU A 141 -14.93 -20.09 -9.32
C LEU A 141 -15.52 -21.32 -8.61
N LEU A 142 -16.42 -21.11 -7.65
CA LEU A 142 -17.17 -22.16 -6.96
C LEU A 142 -18.19 -22.82 -7.88
N GLU A 143 -18.94 -22.02 -8.65
CA GLU A 143 -19.92 -22.50 -9.64
C GLU A 143 -19.23 -23.39 -10.68
N LYS A 144 -18.05 -22.99 -11.15
CA LYS A 144 -17.21 -23.77 -12.08
C LYS A 144 -16.43 -24.91 -11.43
N LYS A 145 -16.55 -25.09 -10.11
CA LYS A 145 -15.84 -26.12 -9.32
C LYS A 145 -14.31 -26.03 -9.39
N TYR A 146 -13.75 -24.86 -9.72
CA TYR A 146 -12.31 -24.62 -9.68
C TYR A 146 -11.80 -24.41 -8.25
N VAL A 147 -12.67 -23.97 -7.37
CA VAL A 147 -12.40 -23.80 -5.94
C VAL A 147 -13.43 -24.61 -5.15
N ALA A 148 -13.01 -25.13 -4.00
CA ALA A 148 -13.88 -25.76 -3.03
C ALA A 148 -13.87 -24.95 -1.72
N MET A 149 -15.04 -24.84 -1.10
CA MET A 149 -15.20 -24.24 0.23
C MET A 149 -15.18 -25.34 1.29
N ILE A 150 -14.30 -25.19 2.28
CA ILE A 150 -14.11 -26.10 3.41
C ILE A 150 -14.32 -25.29 4.69
N TYR A 151 -14.96 -25.87 5.70
CA TYR A 151 -15.10 -25.22 7.00
C TYR A 151 -13.95 -25.64 7.92
N ASN A 152 -13.15 -24.68 8.36
CA ASN A 152 -12.11 -24.88 9.36
C ASN A 152 -12.44 -24.05 10.61
N ARG A 153 -12.66 -24.72 11.75
CA ARG A 153 -13.03 -24.07 13.03
C ARG A 153 -14.20 -23.09 12.87
N ASN A 154 -15.27 -23.50 12.18
CA ASN A 154 -16.46 -22.69 11.85
C ASN A 154 -16.21 -21.49 10.93
N LYS A 155 -15.04 -21.36 10.33
CA LYS A 155 -14.74 -20.32 9.34
C LYS A 155 -14.66 -20.93 7.94
N PRO A 156 -15.27 -20.31 6.91
CA PRO A 156 -15.12 -20.76 5.54
C PRO A 156 -13.69 -20.47 5.06
N VAL A 157 -13.05 -21.51 4.54
CA VAL A 157 -11.72 -21.49 3.94
C VAL A 157 -11.84 -22.06 2.54
N TYR A 158 -11.23 -21.39 1.58
CA TYR A 158 -11.25 -21.79 0.18
C TYR A 158 -9.96 -22.53 -0.15
N SER A 159 -10.07 -23.57 -0.98
CA SER A 159 -8.96 -24.37 -1.47
C SER A 159 -9.12 -24.66 -2.95
N LEU A 160 -8.02 -24.76 -3.68
CA LEU A 160 -8.05 -25.05 -5.12
C LEU A 160 -8.36 -26.54 -5.36
N THR A 161 -9.22 -26.82 -6.34
CA THR A 161 -9.51 -28.20 -6.77
C THR A 161 -8.51 -28.67 -7.83
N LYS A 162 -8.57 -29.97 -8.18
CA LYS A 162 -7.79 -30.52 -9.30
C LYS A 162 -8.16 -29.84 -10.62
N ASP A 163 -9.46 -29.65 -10.86
CA ASP A 163 -9.96 -28.99 -12.07
C ASP A 163 -9.51 -27.52 -12.15
N GLY A 164 -9.50 -26.83 -11.00
CA GLY A 164 -8.99 -25.45 -10.91
C GLY A 164 -7.50 -25.34 -11.20
N LEU A 165 -6.72 -26.35 -10.83
CA LEU A 165 -5.29 -26.42 -11.12
C LEU A 165 -5.01 -26.58 -12.63
N ASP A 166 -5.77 -27.41 -13.32
CA ASP A 166 -5.65 -27.57 -14.78
C ASP A 166 -6.13 -26.32 -15.54
N ALA A 167 -7.18 -25.67 -15.05
CA ALA A 167 -7.63 -24.38 -15.55
C ALA A 167 -6.56 -23.28 -15.36
N LEU A 168 -5.94 -23.21 -14.18
CA LEU A 168 -4.88 -22.25 -13.89
C LEU A 168 -3.67 -22.45 -14.82
N ARG A 169 -3.27 -23.70 -15.07
CA ARG A 169 -2.21 -24.02 -16.05
C ARG A 169 -2.55 -23.53 -17.45
N SER A 170 -3.80 -23.70 -17.86
CA SER A 170 -4.28 -23.24 -19.16
C SER A 170 -4.23 -21.71 -19.26
N ILE A 171 -4.72 -21.01 -18.24
CA ILE A 171 -4.71 -19.54 -18.20
C ILE A 171 -3.28 -18.98 -18.24
N ARG A 172 -2.34 -19.58 -17.48
CA ARG A 172 -0.93 -19.15 -17.51
C ARG A 172 -0.29 -19.27 -18.88
N LYS A 173 -0.68 -20.26 -19.69
CA LYS A 173 -0.22 -20.38 -21.08
C LYS A 173 -0.69 -19.22 -21.96
N PHE A 174 -1.88 -18.66 -21.69
CA PHE A 174 -2.43 -17.54 -22.45
C PHE A 174 -1.89 -16.18 -21.98
N ILE A 175 -1.64 -16.01 -20.69
CA ILE A 175 -1.12 -14.74 -20.13
C ILE A 175 0.39 -14.60 -20.36
N GLY A 176 1.12 -15.71 -20.55
CA GLY A 176 2.57 -15.73 -20.75
C GLY A 176 3.07 -15.27 -22.14
N THR A 177 2.39 -14.32 -22.79
CA THR A 177 2.81 -13.66 -24.04
C THR A 177 2.95 -12.17 -23.81
#